data_AF-A0A2M9E3J4-F1
#
_entry.id   AF-A0A2M9E3J4-F1
#
_cell.length_a   1.000
_cell.length_b   1.000
_cell.length_c   1.000
_cell.angle_alpha   90.00
_cell.angle_beta   90.00
_cell.angle_gamma   90.00
#
_symmetry.space_group_name_H-M   'P 1'
#
loop_
_entity.id
_entity.type
_entity.pdbx_description
1 polymer ?
#
loop_
_entity_poly.entity_id
_entity_poly.type
_entity_poly.pdbx_seq_one_letter_code
_entity_poly.pdbx_strand_id
1 'polypeptide(L)'
;MKVARAALAGSLALLLCAAGVWLWLSREGAAGTAPVAEAPAPAGAAAVGEVPVRWAPLPAAGQPLRLVAAELRARADRGDARAACRLAAEAMHCDGAWLATREAERNAERTLAQVAKMPVDASTRERVREQQAAAKANLAATRARCGGVDPLDPAERVHYWRQAALAGHPAAMRQYAVGNAFRWRDMVEVAPQLVVYRREAESVATRAARAGDLDLAIALGLGYLGTRDDPSSRPFLAQVLRPDPARALAWLQAARAHPAVAALPAGHPMRERLDAGLEKAAEQLPLDMPVPPPETLSVLAGVVPRVDPRNGGIGDIDPTACDAEVLRRH
;
A
#
# COMPACT_ATOMS: atom_id res chain seq x y z
N MET A 1 68.29 17.62 20.19
CA MET A 1 67.85 17.81 18.79
C MET A 1 67.03 16.61 18.32
N LYS A 2 65.73 16.52 18.66
CA LYS A 2 64.83 15.44 18.19
C LYS A 2 63.36 15.91 18.13
N VAL A 3 63.07 17.04 17.46
CA VAL A 3 61.70 17.55 17.27
C VAL A 3 61.41 17.92 15.80
N ALA A 4 62.09 17.29 14.83
CA ALA A 4 62.00 17.69 13.42
C ALA A 4 61.64 16.56 12.43
N ARG A 5 60.97 15.49 12.87
CA ARG A 5 60.60 14.36 11.98
C ARG A 5 59.12 13.95 11.96
N ALA A 6 58.25 14.61 12.74
CA ALA A 6 56.82 14.25 12.80
C ALA A 6 55.91 15.11 11.89
N ALA A 7 56.41 16.16 11.26
CA ALA A 7 55.59 17.11 10.48
C ALA A 7 55.52 16.82 8.97
N LEU A 8 56.15 15.76 8.46
CA LEU A 8 56.25 15.47 7.02
C LEU A 8 55.38 14.30 6.54
N ALA A 9 54.77 13.53 7.45
CA ALA A 9 53.91 12.40 7.09
C ALA A 9 52.41 12.75 6.97
N GLY A 10 51.95 13.85 7.57
CA GLY A 10 50.55 14.28 7.53
C GLY A 10 50.14 14.97 6.23
N SER A 11 51.10 15.57 5.51
CA SER A 11 50.82 16.41 4.34
C SER A 11 50.63 15.62 3.04
N LEU A 12 51.18 14.40 2.96
CA LEU A 12 51.10 13.57 1.75
C LEU A 12 49.75 12.85 1.60
N ALA A 13 49.08 12.52 2.71
CA ALA A 13 47.80 11.80 2.69
C ALA A 13 46.63 12.69 2.26
N LEU A 14 46.66 13.98 2.59
CA LEU A 14 45.63 14.95 2.18
C LEU A 14 45.71 15.33 0.70
N LEU A 15 46.90 15.31 0.10
CA LEU A 15 47.09 15.58 -1.33
C LEU A 15 46.58 14.44 -2.23
N LEU A 16 46.65 13.18 -1.77
CA LEU A 16 46.15 12.04 -2.54
C LEU A 16 44.61 11.95 -2.54
N CYS A 17 43.93 12.37 -1.49
CA CYS A 17 42.46 12.41 -1.45
C CYS A 17 41.88 13.54 -2.33
N ALA A 18 42.54 14.70 -2.40
CA ALA A 18 42.10 15.81 -3.25
C ALA A 18 42.27 15.52 -4.76
N ALA A 19 43.35 14.83 -5.15
CA ALA A 19 43.58 14.44 -6.54
C ALA A 19 42.57 13.40 -7.04
N GLY A 20 42.15 12.45 -6.18
CA GLY A 20 41.15 11.44 -6.53
C GLY A 20 39.76 12.01 -6.78
N VAL A 21 39.34 13.00 -6.00
CA VAL A 21 38.04 13.70 -6.17
C VAL A 21 38.07 14.58 -7.42
N TRP A 22 39.19 15.25 -7.72
CA TRP A 22 39.31 16.08 -8.93
C TRP A 22 39.31 15.25 -10.22
N LEU A 23 39.94 14.06 -10.24
CA LEU A 23 39.91 13.14 -11.38
C LEU A 23 38.54 12.46 -11.58
N TRP A 24 37.75 12.31 -10.52
CA TRP A 24 36.40 11.76 -10.62
C TRP A 24 35.39 12.80 -11.15
N LEU A 25 35.46 14.07 -10.69
CA LEU A 25 34.62 15.14 -11.21
C LEU A 25 34.99 15.61 -12.63
N SER A 26 36.25 15.48 -13.06
CA SER A 26 36.66 15.84 -14.43
C SER A 26 36.31 14.79 -15.49
N ARG A 27 35.83 13.60 -15.08
CA ARG A 27 35.38 12.54 -15.97
C ARG A 27 33.93 12.69 -16.44
N GLU A 28 33.14 13.56 -15.80
CA GLU A 28 31.73 13.83 -16.18
C GLU A 28 31.56 15.04 -17.12
N GLY A 29 32.64 15.73 -17.50
CA GLY A 29 32.61 16.97 -18.29
C GLY A 29 32.99 16.88 -19.77
N ALA A 30 33.21 15.69 -20.33
CA ALA A 30 33.63 15.53 -21.73
C ALA A 30 32.58 14.78 -22.59
N ALA A 31 31.37 15.33 -22.67
CA ALA A 31 30.47 15.04 -23.78
C ALA A 31 30.86 15.96 -24.95
N GLY A 32 31.60 15.41 -25.90
CA GLY A 32 31.97 16.08 -27.13
C GLY A 32 30.73 16.54 -27.90
N THR A 33 30.78 17.76 -28.40
CA THR A 33 29.93 18.29 -29.45
C THR A 33 30.10 17.43 -30.72
N ALA A 34 29.25 16.42 -30.86
CA ALA A 34 29.04 15.74 -32.13
C ALA A 34 28.23 16.65 -33.07
N PRO A 35 28.53 16.66 -34.39
CA PRO A 35 27.82 17.48 -35.36
C PRO A 35 26.35 17.04 -35.47
N VAL A 36 25.47 18.03 -35.57
CA VAL A 36 24.02 17.86 -35.79
C VAL A 36 23.82 17.14 -37.13
N ALA A 37 23.52 15.84 -37.05
CA ALA A 37 22.92 15.09 -38.14
C ALA A 37 21.41 15.33 -38.11
N GLU A 38 20.90 15.90 -39.19
CA GLU A 38 19.49 16.17 -39.45
C GLU A 38 18.70 14.85 -39.43
N ALA A 39 17.89 14.66 -38.39
CA ALA A 39 17.04 13.48 -38.25
C ALA A 39 15.78 13.63 -39.12
N PRO A 40 15.39 12.61 -39.91
CA PRO A 40 14.16 12.65 -40.67
C PRO A 40 12.95 12.62 -39.72
N ALA A 41 11.92 13.39 -40.07
CA ALA A 41 10.68 13.55 -39.32
C ALA A 41 10.06 12.19 -38.93
N PRO A 42 9.52 12.03 -37.71
CA PRO A 42 8.82 10.81 -37.34
C PRO A 42 7.53 10.71 -38.15
N ALA A 43 7.52 9.78 -39.10
CA ALA A 43 6.30 9.25 -39.69
C ALA A 43 5.40 8.72 -38.55
N GLY A 44 4.12 9.05 -38.66
CA GLY A 44 3.14 8.95 -37.58
C GLY A 44 3.23 7.66 -36.78
N ALA A 45 3.35 7.82 -35.46
CA ALA A 45 2.96 6.79 -34.52
C ALA A 45 1.47 6.52 -34.72
N ALA A 46 1.18 5.52 -35.55
CA ALA A 46 -0.14 4.91 -35.59
C ALA A 46 -0.42 4.41 -34.18
N ALA A 47 -1.33 5.10 -33.50
CA ALA A 47 -1.92 4.61 -32.27
C ALA A 47 -2.57 3.26 -32.62
N VAL A 48 -1.90 2.17 -32.26
CA VAL A 48 -2.51 0.86 -32.25
C VAL A 48 -3.61 0.95 -31.20
N GLY A 49 -4.83 1.18 -31.65
CA GLY A 49 -6.01 1.09 -30.81
C GLY A 49 -6.12 -0.34 -30.33
N GLU A 50 -5.60 -0.59 -29.13
CA GLU A 50 -5.73 -1.88 -28.46
C GLU A 50 -7.21 -2.12 -28.20
N VAL A 51 -7.81 -3.06 -28.94
CA VAL A 51 -9.21 -3.43 -28.76
C VAL A 51 -9.35 -3.98 -27.34
N PRO A 52 -10.20 -3.41 -26.47
CA PRO A 52 -10.33 -3.89 -25.10
C PRO A 52 -10.77 -5.36 -25.11
N VAL A 53 -9.88 -6.24 -24.66
CA VAL A 53 -10.16 -7.67 -24.52
C VAL A 53 -11.32 -7.83 -23.54
N ARG A 54 -12.45 -8.32 -24.04
CA ARG A 54 -13.60 -8.64 -23.19
C ARG A 54 -13.36 -9.97 -22.49
N TRP A 55 -13.03 -9.90 -21.21
CA TRP A 55 -12.86 -11.06 -20.36
C TRP A 55 -14.20 -11.67 -19.97
N ALA A 56 -14.29 -13.01 -19.98
CA ALA A 56 -15.42 -13.73 -19.40
C ALA A 56 -15.59 -13.38 -17.90
N PRO A 57 -16.75 -13.63 -17.27
CA PRO A 57 -16.87 -13.52 -15.82
C PRO A 57 -15.79 -14.35 -15.09
N LEU A 58 -15.36 -13.90 -13.92
CA LEU A 58 -14.50 -14.72 -13.06
C LEU A 58 -15.31 -15.87 -12.44
N PRO A 59 -14.67 -16.99 -12.05
CA PRO A 59 -15.30 -18.02 -11.22
C PRO A 59 -15.96 -17.41 -9.97
N ALA A 60 -16.98 -18.01 -9.37
CA ALA A 60 -17.65 -17.41 -8.21
C ALA A 60 -16.71 -17.22 -7.00
N ALA A 61 -16.84 -16.10 -6.27
CA ALA A 61 -16.14 -15.89 -5.00
C ALA A 61 -16.42 -17.01 -3.98
N GLY A 62 -15.46 -17.27 -3.09
CA GLY A 62 -15.60 -18.25 -2.01
C GLY A 62 -15.40 -19.71 -2.42
N GLN A 63 -15.19 -20.00 -3.71
CA GLN A 63 -14.70 -21.30 -4.15
C GLN A 63 -13.30 -21.56 -3.56
N PRO A 64 -12.97 -22.83 -3.20
CA PRO A 64 -11.63 -23.16 -2.75
C PRO A 64 -10.57 -22.74 -3.78
N LEU A 65 -9.52 -22.05 -3.32
CA LEU A 65 -8.52 -21.44 -4.20
C LEU A 65 -7.88 -22.46 -5.15
N ARG A 66 -7.71 -23.72 -4.71
CA ARG A 66 -7.19 -24.82 -5.54
C ARG A 66 -7.97 -25.12 -6.81
N LEU A 67 -9.25 -24.76 -6.86
CA LEU A 67 -10.08 -25.00 -8.04
C LEU A 67 -9.94 -23.89 -9.09
N VAL A 68 -9.54 -22.69 -8.66
CA VAL A 68 -9.59 -21.48 -9.49
C VAL A 68 -8.23 -20.81 -9.71
N ALA A 69 -7.21 -21.13 -8.89
CA ALA A 69 -5.91 -20.45 -8.91
C ALA A 69 -5.23 -20.51 -10.28
N ALA A 70 -5.24 -21.67 -10.95
CA ALA A 70 -4.63 -21.84 -12.27
C ALA A 70 -5.32 -20.99 -13.35
N GLU A 71 -6.65 -20.90 -13.32
CA GLU A 71 -7.41 -20.06 -14.25
C GLU A 71 -7.15 -18.57 -13.97
N LEU A 72 -7.22 -18.16 -12.70
CA LEU A 72 -6.96 -16.78 -12.30
C LEU A 72 -5.55 -16.34 -12.71
N ARG A 73 -4.55 -17.19 -12.50
CA ARG A 73 -3.16 -16.95 -12.93
C ARG A 73 -3.05 -16.82 -14.43
N ALA A 74 -3.56 -17.79 -15.18
CA ALA A 74 -3.50 -17.75 -16.65
C ALA A 74 -4.18 -16.51 -17.23
N ARG A 75 -5.25 -16.00 -16.61
CA ARG A 75 -5.92 -14.75 -17.01
C ARG A 75 -5.13 -13.51 -16.59
N ALA A 76 -4.61 -13.49 -15.37
CA ALA A 76 -3.76 -12.42 -14.87
C ALA A 76 -2.52 -12.25 -15.75
N ASP A 77 -1.85 -13.35 -16.12
CA ASP A 77 -0.68 -13.37 -17.00
C ASP A 77 -0.97 -12.80 -18.40
N ARG A 78 -2.24 -12.84 -18.84
CA ARG A 78 -2.70 -12.24 -20.10
C ARG A 78 -3.25 -10.81 -19.95
N GLY A 79 -3.12 -10.20 -18.77
CA GLY A 79 -3.52 -8.81 -18.54
C GLY A 79 -4.91 -8.61 -17.94
N ASP A 80 -5.62 -9.66 -17.52
CA ASP A 80 -6.91 -9.50 -16.85
C ASP A 80 -6.75 -8.90 -15.45
N ALA A 81 -7.03 -7.60 -15.31
CA ALA A 81 -6.89 -6.87 -14.06
C ALA A 81 -7.77 -7.41 -12.93
N ARG A 82 -8.97 -7.95 -13.24
CA ARG A 82 -9.85 -8.53 -12.21
C ARG A 82 -9.25 -9.84 -11.69
N ALA A 83 -8.77 -10.68 -12.60
CA ALA A 83 -8.11 -11.94 -12.24
C ALA A 83 -6.83 -11.70 -11.42
N ALA A 84 -6.00 -10.71 -11.83
CA ALA A 84 -4.80 -10.33 -11.10
C ALA A 84 -5.11 -9.81 -9.67
N CYS A 85 -6.10 -8.92 -9.54
CA CYS A 85 -6.58 -8.44 -8.23
C CYS A 85 -6.99 -9.62 -7.36
N ARG A 86 -7.86 -10.50 -7.89
CA ARG A 86 -8.44 -11.59 -7.11
C ARG A 86 -7.40 -12.64 -6.73
N LEU A 87 -6.51 -13.03 -7.64
CA LEU A 87 -5.43 -13.96 -7.35
C LEU A 87 -4.57 -13.46 -6.19
N ALA A 88 -4.17 -12.18 -6.23
CA ALA A 88 -3.34 -11.58 -5.19
C ALA A 88 -4.09 -11.44 -3.85
N ALA A 89 -5.38 -11.10 -3.88
CA ALA A 89 -6.24 -11.02 -2.70
C ALA A 89 -6.44 -12.38 -2.03
N GLU A 90 -6.79 -13.42 -2.79
CA GLU A 90 -6.97 -14.77 -2.29
C GLU A 90 -5.65 -15.32 -1.70
N ALA A 91 -4.53 -15.09 -2.38
CA ALA A 91 -3.21 -15.47 -1.87
C ALA A 91 -2.90 -14.80 -0.52
N MET A 92 -3.17 -13.50 -0.37
CA MET A 92 -3.01 -12.77 0.89
C MET A 92 -3.95 -13.26 1.98
N HIS A 93 -5.21 -13.52 1.64
CA HIS A 93 -6.21 -14.03 2.57
C HIS A 93 -5.76 -15.38 3.13
N CYS A 94 -5.33 -16.28 2.25
CA CYS A 94 -4.87 -17.59 2.62
C CYS A 94 -3.60 -17.54 3.48
N ASP A 95 -2.59 -16.81 3.05
CA ASP A 95 -1.37 -16.58 3.80
C ASP A 95 -1.63 -16.01 5.21
N GLY A 96 -2.56 -15.06 5.34
CA GLY A 96 -3.04 -14.55 6.62
C GLY A 96 -3.73 -15.62 7.48
N ALA A 97 -4.60 -16.44 6.89
CA ALA A 97 -5.26 -17.54 7.59
C ALA A 97 -4.26 -18.59 8.10
N TRP A 98 -3.22 -18.89 7.31
CA TRP A 98 -2.12 -19.78 7.70
C TRP A 98 -1.36 -19.25 8.91
N LEU A 99 -0.99 -17.96 8.91
CA LEU A 99 -0.34 -17.32 10.05
C LEU A 99 -1.21 -17.30 11.29
N ALA A 100 -2.47 -16.87 11.15
CA ALA A 100 -3.42 -16.79 12.25
C ALA A 100 -3.62 -18.16 12.91
N THR A 101 -3.66 -19.23 12.11
CA THR A 101 -3.74 -20.61 12.62
C THR A 101 -2.51 -20.96 13.47
N ARG A 102 -1.31 -20.72 12.95
CA ARG A 102 -0.06 -21.03 13.69
C ARG A 102 0.07 -20.19 14.96
N GLU A 103 -0.36 -18.94 14.94
CA GLU A 103 -0.33 -18.08 16.11
C GLU A 103 -1.35 -18.51 17.16
N ALA A 104 -2.58 -18.83 16.74
CA ALA A 104 -3.62 -19.34 17.63
C ALA A 104 -3.22 -20.67 18.27
N GLU A 105 -2.57 -21.57 17.54
CA GLU A 105 -2.04 -22.83 18.10
C GLU A 105 -1.02 -22.56 19.22
N ARG A 106 -0.03 -21.68 18.97
CA ARG A 106 0.94 -21.26 19.99
C ARG A 106 0.29 -20.57 21.18
N ASN A 107 -0.69 -19.70 20.92
CA ASN A 107 -1.44 -19.00 21.97
C ASN A 107 -2.23 -20.00 22.83
N ALA A 108 -2.92 -20.95 22.21
CA ALA A 108 -3.68 -21.98 22.88
C ALA A 108 -2.78 -22.82 23.80
N GLU A 109 -1.62 -23.25 23.33
CA GLU A 109 -0.64 -23.98 24.14
C GLU A 109 -0.16 -23.16 25.34
N ARG A 110 0.18 -21.88 25.13
CA ARG A 110 0.59 -20.97 26.21
C ARG A 110 -0.52 -20.77 27.24
N THR A 111 -1.75 -20.53 26.79
CA THR A 111 -2.91 -20.35 27.66
C THR A 111 -3.19 -21.60 28.47
N LEU A 112 -3.17 -22.78 27.85
CA LEU A 112 -3.39 -24.06 28.55
C LEU A 112 -2.29 -24.34 29.58
N ALA A 113 -1.03 -24.09 29.23
CA ALA A 113 0.09 -24.24 30.15
C ALA A 113 0.03 -23.25 31.33
N GLN A 114 -0.43 -22.01 31.09
CA GLN A 114 -0.61 -21.01 32.14
C GLN A 114 -1.74 -21.41 33.09
N VAL A 115 -2.90 -21.79 32.55
CA VAL A 115 -4.08 -22.18 33.33
C VAL A 115 -3.81 -23.44 34.16
N ALA A 116 -2.97 -24.36 33.68
CA ALA A 116 -2.54 -25.54 34.45
C ALA A 116 -1.76 -25.18 35.73
N LYS A 117 -1.10 -24.01 35.78
CA LYS A 117 -0.30 -23.53 36.92
C LYS A 117 -1.10 -22.63 37.86
N MET A 118 -2.26 -22.14 37.44
CA MET A 118 -3.09 -21.24 38.23
C MET A 118 -3.95 -22.02 39.23
N PRO A 119 -4.23 -21.46 40.42
CA PRO A 119 -5.14 -22.05 41.40
C PRO A 119 -6.61 -21.84 40.98
N VAL A 120 -6.99 -22.38 39.83
CA VAL A 120 -8.37 -22.38 39.32
C VAL A 120 -9.04 -23.74 39.54
N ASP A 121 -10.36 -23.77 39.57
CA ASP A 121 -11.13 -25.01 39.71
C ASP A 121 -11.15 -25.83 38.40
N ALA A 122 -11.62 -27.08 38.48
CA ALA A 122 -11.65 -27.99 37.33
C ALA A 122 -12.60 -27.51 36.20
N SER A 123 -13.73 -26.89 36.54
CA SER A 123 -14.70 -26.41 35.55
C SER A 123 -14.12 -25.24 34.75
N THR A 124 -13.38 -24.34 35.41
CA THR A 124 -12.68 -23.25 34.72
C THR A 124 -11.64 -23.78 33.73
N ARG A 125 -10.87 -24.80 34.11
CA ARG A 125 -9.90 -25.44 33.19
C ARG A 125 -10.58 -26.06 31.97
N GLU A 126 -11.73 -26.70 32.16
CA GLU A 126 -12.46 -27.34 31.07
C GLU A 126 -13.05 -26.31 30.09
N ARG A 127 -13.69 -25.24 30.58
CA ARG A 127 -14.17 -24.15 29.71
C ARG A 127 -13.06 -23.54 28.84
N VAL A 128 -11.87 -23.36 29.41
CA VAL A 128 -10.72 -22.86 28.65
C VAL A 128 -10.35 -23.85 27.54
N ARG A 129 -10.31 -25.16 27.82
CA ARG A 129 -10.04 -26.19 26.80
C ARG A 129 -11.08 -26.19 25.70
N GLU A 130 -12.36 -26.15 26.04
CA GLU A 130 -13.46 -26.09 25.08
C GLU A 130 -13.36 -24.84 24.19
N GLN A 131 -13.09 -23.67 24.80
CA GLN A 131 -12.90 -22.43 24.06
C GLN A 131 -11.72 -22.52 23.08
N GLN A 132 -10.59 -23.10 23.49
CA GLN A 132 -9.44 -23.31 22.61
C GLN A 132 -9.75 -24.32 21.48
N ALA A 133 -10.50 -25.39 21.78
CA ALA A 133 -10.91 -26.36 20.77
C ALA A 133 -11.86 -25.74 19.73
N ALA A 134 -12.84 -24.95 20.17
CA ALA A 134 -13.75 -24.22 19.29
C ALA A 134 -13.00 -23.20 18.41
N ALA A 135 -12.04 -22.46 18.98
CA ALA A 135 -11.20 -21.53 18.22
C ALA A 135 -10.38 -22.26 17.14
N LYS A 136 -9.78 -23.41 17.48
CA LYS A 136 -9.04 -24.25 16.51
C LYS A 136 -9.95 -24.77 15.39
N ALA A 137 -11.17 -25.21 15.71
CA ALA A 137 -12.12 -25.70 14.71
C ALA A 137 -12.52 -24.59 13.71
N ASN A 138 -12.77 -23.37 14.20
CA ASN A 138 -13.08 -22.21 13.36
C ASN A 138 -11.93 -21.85 12.40
N LEU A 139 -10.68 -21.91 12.89
CA LEU A 139 -9.50 -21.64 12.06
C LEU A 139 -9.28 -22.72 11.00
N ALA A 140 -9.52 -23.99 11.33
CA ALA A 140 -9.46 -25.10 10.38
C ALA A 140 -10.47 -24.92 9.23
N ALA A 141 -11.69 -24.44 9.53
CA ALA A 141 -12.70 -24.13 8.51
C ALA A 141 -12.24 -23.01 7.57
N THR A 142 -11.64 -21.94 8.09
CA THR A 142 -11.07 -20.85 7.27
C THR A 142 -9.95 -21.37 6.36
N ARG A 143 -9.05 -22.19 6.90
CA ARG A 143 -7.93 -22.78 6.16
C ARG A 143 -8.37 -23.79 5.08
N ALA A 144 -9.52 -24.45 5.24
CA ALA A 144 -10.02 -25.41 4.27
C ALA A 144 -10.22 -24.80 2.87
N ARG A 145 -10.56 -23.50 2.79
CA ARG A 145 -10.67 -22.76 1.52
C ARG A 145 -9.33 -22.49 0.83
N CYS A 146 -8.23 -22.63 1.57
CA CYS A 146 -6.87 -22.29 1.17
C CYS A 146 -5.97 -23.50 0.91
N GLY A 147 -6.48 -24.72 1.08
CA GLY A 147 -5.70 -25.94 0.90
C GLY A 147 -5.39 -26.23 -0.57
N GLY A 148 -4.20 -26.79 -0.83
CA GLY A 148 -3.84 -27.39 -2.13
C GLY A 148 -3.33 -26.43 -3.21
N VAL A 149 -2.88 -25.23 -2.83
CA VAL A 149 -2.24 -24.26 -3.73
C VAL A 149 -0.92 -23.82 -3.11
N ASP A 150 0.11 -23.77 -3.93
CA ASP A 150 1.38 -23.20 -3.52
C ASP A 150 1.21 -21.69 -3.27
N PRO A 151 1.75 -21.16 -2.16
CA PRO A 151 1.68 -19.73 -1.91
C PRO A 151 2.38 -18.96 -3.03
N LEU A 152 1.82 -17.82 -3.43
CA LEU A 152 2.52 -16.92 -4.33
C LEU A 152 3.80 -16.41 -3.66
N ASP A 153 4.87 -16.36 -4.44
CA ASP A 153 6.07 -15.65 -4.05
C ASP A 153 5.74 -14.17 -3.72
N PRO A 154 6.34 -13.56 -2.69
CA PRO A 154 6.07 -12.17 -2.32
C PRO A 154 6.22 -11.17 -3.47
N ALA A 155 7.22 -11.33 -4.34
CA ALA A 155 7.41 -10.47 -5.49
C ALA A 155 6.30 -10.65 -6.53
N GLU A 156 5.85 -11.89 -6.73
CA GLU A 156 4.76 -12.22 -7.64
C GLU A 156 3.42 -11.65 -7.17
N ARG A 157 3.15 -11.75 -5.87
CA ARG A 157 1.98 -11.13 -5.25
C ARG A 157 1.98 -9.61 -5.44
N VAL A 158 3.11 -8.94 -5.23
CA VAL A 158 3.25 -7.49 -5.49
C VAL A 158 3.06 -7.18 -6.97
N HIS A 159 3.58 -8.02 -7.86
CA HIS A 159 3.43 -7.87 -9.30
C HIS A 159 1.95 -7.83 -9.72
N TYR A 160 1.12 -8.79 -9.31
CA TYR A 160 -0.30 -8.80 -9.67
C TYR A 160 -1.09 -7.63 -9.08
N TRP A 161 -0.80 -7.23 -7.83
CA TRP A 161 -1.41 -6.02 -7.26
C TRP A 161 -1.09 -4.79 -8.08
N ARG A 162 0.19 -4.60 -8.41
CA ARG A 162 0.65 -3.48 -9.23
C ARG A 162 0.01 -3.52 -10.61
N GLN A 163 0.01 -4.67 -11.27
CA GLN A 163 -0.59 -4.83 -12.61
C GLN A 163 -2.06 -4.42 -12.61
N ALA A 164 -2.87 -4.95 -11.68
CA ALA A 164 -4.29 -4.61 -11.60
C ALA A 164 -4.51 -3.12 -11.25
N ALA A 165 -3.68 -2.55 -10.37
CA ALA A 165 -3.74 -1.14 -10.01
C ALA A 165 -3.40 -0.21 -11.20
N LEU A 166 -2.35 -0.54 -11.96
CA LEU A 166 -1.97 0.23 -13.14
C LEU A 166 -3.00 0.12 -14.26
N ALA A 167 -3.70 -1.02 -14.37
CA ALA A 167 -4.85 -1.21 -15.24
C ALA A 167 -6.13 -0.49 -14.77
N GLY A 168 -6.08 0.24 -13.64
CA GLY A 168 -7.20 1.06 -13.15
C GLY A 168 -8.25 0.29 -12.36
N HIS A 169 -7.97 -0.94 -11.90
CA HIS A 169 -8.91 -1.70 -11.08
C HIS A 169 -9.06 -1.06 -9.69
N PRO A 170 -10.25 -0.56 -9.28
CA PRO A 170 -10.39 0.27 -8.08
C PRO A 170 -9.85 -0.36 -6.79
N ALA A 171 -10.24 -1.61 -6.53
CA ALA A 171 -9.82 -2.32 -5.33
C ALA A 171 -8.30 -2.53 -5.27
N ALA A 172 -7.67 -2.85 -6.41
CA ALA A 172 -6.23 -3.02 -6.51
C ALA A 172 -5.49 -1.69 -6.42
N MET A 173 -6.02 -0.60 -6.99
CA MET A 173 -5.45 0.74 -6.81
C MET A 173 -5.36 1.09 -5.34
N ARG A 174 -6.42 0.89 -4.55
CA ARG A 174 -6.41 1.10 -3.09
C ARG A 174 -5.35 0.27 -2.39
N GLN A 175 -5.39 -1.05 -2.60
CA GLN A 175 -4.51 -2.00 -1.93
C GLN A 175 -3.03 -1.75 -2.25
N TYR A 176 -2.73 -1.45 -3.52
CA TYR A 176 -1.37 -1.13 -3.94
C TYR A 176 -0.93 0.23 -3.40
N ALA A 177 -1.75 1.28 -3.56
CA ALA A 177 -1.39 2.65 -3.23
C ALA A 177 -1.12 2.88 -1.74
N VAL A 178 -1.83 2.19 -0.83
CA VAL A 178 -1.54 2.28 0.61
C VAL A 178 -0.37 1.40 1.06
N GLY A 179 0.15 0.57 0.15
CA GLY A 179 1.28 -0.32 0.37
C GLY A 179 0.93 -1.67 1.02
N ASN A 180 -0.35 -2.04 1.11
CA ASN A 180 -0.75 -3.31 1.71
C ASN A 180 -0.27 -4.54 0.91
N ALA A 181 0.04 -4.36 -0.38
CA ALA A 181 0.71 -5.38 -1.20
C ALA A 181 2.06 -5.85 -0.60
N PHE A 182 2.69 -4.99 0.22
CA PHE A 182 3.98 -5.24 0.86
C PHE A 182 3.76 -5.67 2.31
N ARG A 183 4.00 -6.95 2.61
CA ARG A 183 3.91 -7.47 3.98
C ARG A 183 5.20 -7.20 4.74
N TRP A 184 5.10 -6.77 6.00
CA TRP A 184 6.26 -6.43 6.83
C TRP A 184 7.33 -7.55 6.89
N ARG A 185 6.90 -8.80 6.97
CA ARG A 185 7.80 -9.96 7.01
C ARG A 185 8.53 -10.27 5.69
N ASP A 186 8.10 -9.68 4.58
CA ASP A 186 8.63 -9.95 3.24
C ASP A 186 9.44 -8.75 2.70
N MET A 187 9.70 -7.73 3.54
CA MET A 187 10.24 -6.44 3.12
C MET A 187 11.62 -6.51 2.47
N VAL A 188 12.45 -7.44 2.94
CA VAL A 188 13.82 -7.61 2.41
C VAL A 188 13.74 -8.23 1.01
N GLU A 189 12.86 -9.21 0.84
CA GLU A 189 12.62 -9.95 -0.39
C GLU A 189 12.01 -9.05 -1.47
N VAL A 190 11.12 -8.12 -1.08
CA VAL A 190 10.43 -7.21 -2.01
C VAL A 190 11.05 -5.80 -2.09
N ALA A 191 12.27 -5.63 -1.58
CA ALA A 191 12.95 -4.33 -1.59
C ALA A 191 13.07 -3.71 -3.00
N PRO A 192 13.36 -4.46 -4.09
CA PRO A 192 13.36 -3.90 -5.44
C PRO A 192 12.01 -3.29 -5.85
N GLN A 193 10.91 -3.92 -5.47
CA GLN A 193 9.55 -3.49 -5.81
C GLN A 193 9.15 -2.24 -5.02
N LEU A 194 9.69 -2.06 -3.80
CA LEU A 194 9.51 -0.82 -3.03
C LEU A 194 10.11 0.40 -3.74
N VAL A 195 11.23 0.24 -4.45
CA VAL A 195 11.83 1.34 -5.25
C VAL A 195 10.88 1.79 -6.35
N VAL A 196 10.21 0.85 -7.02
CA VAL A 196 9.20 1.14 -8.05
C VAL A 196 7.98 1.78 -7.42
N TYR A 197 7.46 1.21 -6.33
CA TYR A 197 6.31 1.73 -5.60
C TYR A 197 6.46 3.19 -5.20
N ARG A 198 7.64 3.59 -4.71
CA ARG A 198 7.91 5.01 -4.34
C ARG A 198 7.68 6.00 -5.48
N ARG A 199 7.75 5.57 -6.74
CA ARG A 199 7.52 6.42 -7.93
C ARG A 199 6.07 6.40 -8.39
N GLU A 200 5.30 5.41 -7.99
CA GLU A 200 3.95 5.14 -8.53
C GLU A 200 2.84 5.42 -7.52
N ALA A 201 3.10 5.22 -6.23
CA ALA A 201 2.10 5.20 -5.16
C ALA A 201 1.21 6.46 -5.15
N GLU A 202 1.81 7.65 -5.22
CA GLU A 202 1.07 8.92 -5.22
C GLU A 202 0.14 9.04 -6.43
N SER A 203 0.64 8.68 -7.62
CA SER A 203 -0.14 8.76 -8.86
C SER A 203 -1.32 7.78 -8.81
N VAL A 204 -1.08 6.54 -8.36
CA VAL A 204 -2.15 5.54 -8.20
C VAL A 204 -3.18 5.99 -7.17
N ALA A 205 -2.73 6.48 -6.00
CA ALA A 205 -3.60 7.00 -4.95
C ALA A 205 -4.48 8.15 -5.47
N THR A 206 -3.89 9.12 -6.16
CA THR A 206 -4.58 10.28 -6.71
C THR A 206 -5.63 9.87 -7.74
N ARG A 207 -5.31 8.95 -8.65
CA ARG A 207 -6.27 8.46 -9.65
C ARG A 207 -7.46 7.77 -8.99
N ALA A 208 -7.23 6.91 -8.01
CA ALA A 208 -8.29 6.21 -7.32
C ALA A 208 -9.15 7.16 -6.47
N ALA A 209 -8.55 8.12 -5.76
CA ALA A 209 -9.29 9.13 -5.00
C ALA A 209 -10.20 9.95 -5.94
N ARG A 210 -9.69 10.45 -7.07
CA ARG A 210 -10.51 11.15 -8.07
C ARG A 210 -11.61 10.28 -8.68
N ALA A 211 -11.37 8.97 -8.80
CA ALA A 211 -12.38 7.99 -9.21
C ALA A 211 -13.44 7.70 -8.13
N GLY A 212 -13.35 8.33 -6.95
CA GLY A 212 -14.34 8.25 -5.87
C GLY A 212 -13.92 7.38 -4.69
N ASP A 213 -12.64 6.99 -4.60
CA ASP A 213 -12.11 6.29 -3.44
C ASP A 213 -11.91 7.26 -2.27
N LEU A 214 -12.96 7.43 -1.46
CA LEU A 214 -12.96 8.32 -0.29
C LEU A 214 -11.84 7.96 0.69
N ASP A 215 -11.58 6.67 0.91
CA ASP A 215 -10.55 6.23 1.86
C ASP A 215 -9.16 6.72 1.43
N LEU A 216 -8.86 6.64 0.13
CA LEU A 216 -7.62 7.18 -0.43
C LEU A 216 -7.56 8.71 -0.44
N ALA A 217 -8.70 9.40 -0.62
CA ALA A 217 -8.74 10.86 -0.49
C ALA A 217 -8.34 11.30 0.93
N ILE A 218 -8.88 10.62 1.95
CA ILE A 218 -8.51 10.85 3.35
C ILE A 218 -7.02 10.52 3.59
N ALA A 219 -6.56 9.36 3.10
CA ALA A 219 -5.16 8.94 3.27
C ALA A 219 -4.16 9.91 2.59
N LEU A 220 -4.50 10.47 1.42
CA LEU A 220 -3.72 11.51 0.75
C LEU A 220 -3.66 12.78 1.60
N GLY A 221 -4.81 13.28 2.03
CA GLY A 221 -4.89 14.49 2.86
C GLY A 221 -4.06 14.39 4.14
N LEU A 222 -4.24 13.29 4.89
CA LEU A 222 -3.47 13.02 6.10
C LEU A 222 -1.98 12.75 5.81
N GLY A 223 -1.66 12.12 4.69
CA GLY A 223 -0.29 11.84 4.29
C GLY A 223 0.50 13.11 3.93
N TYR A 224 -0.12 14.06 3.20
CA TYR A 224 0.48 15.35 2.87
C TYR A 224 0.68 16.26 4.08
N LEU A 225 -0.09 16.11 5.16
CA LEU A 225 0.19 16.82 6.43
C LEU A 225 1.56 16.43 7.01
N GLY A 226 2.08 15.25 6.66
CA GLY A 226 3.38 14.78 7.13
C GLY A 226 3.47 14.62 8.65
N THR A 227 2.34 14.51 9.35
CA THR A 227 2.30 14.40 10.82
C THR A 227 3.10 13.19 11.27
N ARG A 228 4.09 13.41 12.13
CA ARG A 228 4.98 12.37 12.69
C ARG A 228 4.56 11.92 14.09
N ASP A 229 3.35 12.28 14.50
CA ASP A 229 2.91 12.22 15.90
C ASP A 229 2.86 10.76 16.42
N ASP A 230 2.75 9.76 15.53
CA ASP A 230 3.01 8.34 15.84
C ASP A 230 3.97 7.71 14.81
N PRO A 231 5.29 7.65 15.11
CA PRO A 231 6.29 7.00 14.26
C PRO A 231 6.09 5.49 14.11
N SER A 232 5.34 4.85 15.02
CA SER A 232 5.20 3.39 15.08
C SER A 232 4.19 2.84 14.07
N SER A 233 3.37 3.70 13.48
CA SER A 233 2.25 3.26 12.63
C SER A 233 2.03 4.15 11.40
N ARG A 234 3.10 4.56 10.70
CA ARG A 234 2.97 5.38 9.49
C ARG A 234 2.70 4.51 8.24
N PRO A 235 1.54 4.64 7.57
CA PRO A 235 1.26 3.88 6.34
C PRO A 235 2.30 4.17 5.24
N PHE A 236 2.54 3.19 4.36
CA PHE A 236 3.55 3.31 3.29
C PHE A 236 3.31 4.52 2.39
N LEU A 237 2.05 4.80 2.03
CA LEU A 237 1.72 5.99 1.22
C LEU A 237 2.24 7.28 1.86
N ALA A 238 1.97 7.47 3.16
CA ALA A 238 2.41 8.66 3.88
C ALA A 238 3.93 8.80 3.96
N GLN A 239 4.70 7.70 3.80
CA GLN A 239 6.16 7.74 3.76
C GLN A 239 6.71 8.18 2.39
N VAL A 240 5.91 8.03 1.32
CA VAL A 240 6.28 8.42 -0.04
C VAL A 240 5.95 9.90 -0.30
N LEU A 241 4.86 10.39 0.28
CA LEU A 241 4.41 11.76 0.09
C LEU A 241 5.36 12.76 0.75
N ARG A 242 5.69 13.81 0.00
CA ARG A 242 6.37 15.00 0.55
C ARG A 242 5.32 15.85 1.27
N PRO A 243 5.59 16.36 2.48
CA PRO A 243 4.65 17.24 3.16
C PRO A 243 4.29 18.45 2.30
N ASP A 244 2.99 18.72 2.18
CA ASP A 244 2.40 19.79 1.36
C ASP A 244 1.05 20.20 1.98
N PRO A 245 1.02 21.25 2.83
CA PRO A 245 -0.18 21.63 3.56
C PRO A 245 -1.31 22.13 2.64
N ALA A 246 -0.98 22.68 1.47
CA ALA A 246 -1.98 23.08 0.50
C ALA A 246 -2.69 21.86 -0.10
N ARG A 247 -1.94 20.86 -0.55
CA ARG A 247 -2.54 19.61 -1.05
C ARG A 247 -3.27 18.85 0.06
N ALA A 248 -2.73 18.85 1.28
CA ALA A 248 -3.42 18.30 2.44
C ALA A 248 -4.80 18.93 2.63
N LEU A 249 -4.86 20.27 2.66
CA LEU A 249 -6.09 21.03 2.85
C LEU A 249 -7.11 20.72 1.73
N ALA A 250 -6.67 20.71 0.47
CA ALA A 250 -7.55 20.43 -0.67
C ALA A 250 -8.20 19.04 -0.62
N TRP A 251 -7.43 17.99 -0.28
CA TRP A 251 -7.96 16.63 -0.14
C TRP A 251 -8.87 16.48 1.09
N LEU A 252 -8.49 17.07 2.23
CA LEU A 252 -9.27 16.99 3.46
C LEU A 252 -10.61 17.74 3.32
N GLN A 253 -10.63 18.90 2.66
CA GLN A 253 -11.87 19.64 2.38
C GLN A 253 -12.80 18.81 1.49
N ALA A 254 -12.26 18.20 0.44
CA ALA A 254 -13.02 17.33 -0.45
C ALA A 254 -13.61 16.12 0.29
N ALA A 255 -12.80 15.44 1.10
CA ALA A 255 -13.25 14.30 1.91
C ALA A 255 -14.31 14.73 2.94
N ARG A 256 -14.13 15.88 3.59
CA ARG A 256 -15.07 16.40 4.59
C ARG A 256 -16.42 16.81 4.00
N ALA A 257 -16.43 17.26 2.74
CA ALA A 257 -17.62 17.60 1.98
C ALA A 257 -18.30 16.37 1.34
N HIS A 258 -17.64 15.21 1.31
CA HIS A 258 -18.20 14.01 0.70
C HIS A 258 -19.49 13.57 1.42
N PRO A 259 -20.57 13.19 0.70
CA PRO A 259 -21.87 12.87 1.31
C PRO A 259 -21.82 11.80 2.41
N ALA A 260 -21.00 10.76 2.21
CA ALA A 260 -20.81 9.70 3.19
C ALA A 260 -20.22 10.21 4.52
N VAL A 261 -19.36 11.23 4.49
CA VAL A 261 -18.79 11.86 5.70
C VAL A 261 -19.77 12.87 6.29
N ALA A 262 -20.43 13.66 5.44
CA ALA A 262 -21.42 14.64 5.86
C ALA A 262 -22.61 14.00 6.60
N ALA A 263 -23.00 12.79 6.21
CA ALA A 263 -24.05 12.01 6.86
C ALA A 263 -23.66 11.41 8.22
N LEU A 264 -22.38 11.39 8.59
CA LEU A 264 -21.95 10.88 9.89
C LEU A 264 -22.42 11.81 11.02
N PRO A 265 -22.80 11.28 12.20
CA PRO A 265 -23.18 12.11 13.35
C PRO A 265 -22.08 13.10 13.78
N ALA A 266 -22.49 14.21 14.41
CA ALA A 266 -21.54 15.07 15.11
C ALA A 266 -20.80 14.27 16.20
N GLY A 267 -19.50 14.54 16.40
CA GLY A 267 -18.65 13.77 17.32
C GLY A 267 -18.24 12.38 16.82
N HIS A 268 -18.57 12.02 15.57
CA HIS A 268 -18.05 10.79 14.99
C HIS A 268 -16.51 10.88 14.84
N PRO A 269 -15.73 9.89 15.29
CA PRO A 269 -14.25 9.97 15.32
C PRO A 269 -13.61 10.35 13.99
N MET A 270 -14.15 9.85 12.87
CA MET A 270 -13.70 10.22 11.53
C MET A 270 -13.89 11.72 11.23
N ARG A 271 -15.03 12.31 11.61
CA ARG A 271 -15.30 13.74 11.38
C ARG A 271 -14.35 14.59 12.21
N GLU A 272 -14.20 14.27 13.49
CA GLU A 272 -13.27 14.97 14.39
C GLU A 272 -11.83 14.91 13.86
N ARG A 273 -11.40 13.76 13.34
CA ARG A 273 -10.05 13.60 12.77
C ARG A 273 -9.84 14.44 11.51
N LEU A 274 -10.85 14.52 10.65
CA LEU A 274 -10.82 15.37 9.46
C LEU A 274 -10.82 16.85 9.84
N ASP A 275 -11.66 17.26 10.79
CA ASP A 275 -11.74 18.63 11.28
C ASP A 275 -10.39 19.05 11.91
N ALA A 276 -9.78 18.20 12.74
CA ALA A 276 -8.43 18.43 13.29
C ALA A 276 -7.34 18.44 12.19
N GLY A 277 -7.49 17.63 11.15
CA GLY A 277 -6.59 17.64 9.99
C GLY A 277 -6.69 18.93 9.19
N LEU A 278 -7.90 19.45 9.00
CA LEU A 278 -8.17 20.71 8.31
C LEU A 278 -7.57 21.90 9.06
N GLU A 279 -7.77 21.94 10.38
CA GLU A 279 -7.18 22.96 11.25
C GLU A 279 -5.65 22.94 11.14
N LYS A 280 -5.03 21.77 11.32
CA LYS A 280 -3.57 21.61 11.20
C LYS A 280 -3.04 21.96 9.82
N ALA A 281 -3.77 21.64 8.74
CA ALA A 281 -3.37 22.00 7.38
C ALA A 281 -3.40 23.52 7.18
N ALA A 282 -4.42 24.19 7.72
CA ALA A 282 -4.56 25.64 7.66
C ALA A 282 -3.47 26.36 8.47
N GLU A 283 -3.12 25.85 9.64
CA GLU A 283 -2.01 26.37 10.46
C GLU A 283 -0.64 26.24 9.77
N GLN A 284 -0.43 25.18 8.98
CA GLN A 284 0.82 24.94 8.26
C GLN A 284 0.91 25.67 6.91
N LEU A 285 -0.20 26.26 6.43
CA LEU A 285 -0.23 26.96 5.16
C LEU A 285 0.56 28.28 5.27
N PRO A 286 1.51 28.56 4.36
CA PRO A 286 2.21 29.84 4.33
C PRO A 286 1.22 31.01 4.21
N LEU A 287 1.45 32.09 4.96
CA LEU A 287 0.54 33.25 5.04
C LEU A 287 0.30 33.95 3.69
N ASP A 288 1.25 33.83 2.76
CA ASP A 288 1.21 34.38 1.41
C ASP A 288 0.55 33.46 0.39
N MET A 289 0.24 32.22 0.77
CA MET A 289 -0.37 31.23 -0.11
C MET A 289 -1.91 31.29 -0.02
N PRO A 290 -2.63 31.41 -1.15
CA PRO A 290 -4.08 31.35 -1.13
C PRO A 290 -4.56 29.95 -0.69
N VAL A 291 -5.70 29.91 0.00
CA VAL A 291 -6.36 28.66 0.35
C VAL A 291 -6.73 27.93 -0.95
N PRO A 292 -6.20 26.72 -1.18
CA PRO A 292 -6.53 25.96 -2.38
C PRO A 292 -8.01 25.54 -2.35
N PRO A 293 -8.66 25.44 -3.53
CA PRO A 293 -9.98 24.86 -3.62
C PRO A 293 -9.94 23.36 -3.26
N PRO A 294 -11.07 22.77 -2.84
CA PRO A 294 -11.16 21.34 -2.60
C PRO A 294 -10.84 20.54 -3.87
N GLU A 295 -10.19 19.39 -3.72
CA GLU A 295 -10.00 18.45 -4.83
C GLU A 295 -11.35 17.90 -5.33
N THR A 296 -11.39 17.50 -6.60
CA THR A 296 -12.61 16.93 -7.19
C THR A 296 -12.70 15.43 -6.88
N LEU A 297 -13.74 15.04 -6.13
CA LEU A 297 -14.06 13.65 -5.82
C LEU A 297 -15.34 13.22 -6.55
N SER A 298 -15.28 12.08 -7.24
CA SER A 298 -16.50 11.44 -7.74
C SER A 298 -17.30 10.88 -6.57
N VAL A 299 -18.60 11.15 -6.50
CA VAL A 299 -19.46 10.56 -5.45
C VAL A 299 -19.90 9.17 -5.89
N LEU A 300 -19.49 8.16 -5.15
CA LEU A 300 -19.97 6.79 -5.33
C LEU A 300 -20.93 6.45 -4.20
N ALA A 301 -22.15 6.02 -4.56
CA ALA A 301 -23.17 5.67 -3.58
C ALA A 301 -22.74 4.46 -2.72
N GLY A 302 -23.08 4.49 -1.43
CA GLY A 302 -22.92 3.34 -0.53
C GLY A 302 -21.52 3.10 0.05
N VAL A 303 -20.57 4.02 -0.14
CA VAL A 303 -19.21 3.90 0.43
C VAL A 303 -19.20 4.43 1.86
N VAL A 304 -19.14 3.53 2.84
CA VAL A 304 -18.78 3.89 4.23
C VAL A 304 -17.25 3.87 4.32
N PRO A 305 -16.61 4.95 4.81
CA PRO A 305 -15.16 4.98 4.96
C PRO A 305 -14.65 3.89 5.91
N ARG A 306 -13.57 3.21 5.52
CA ARG A 306 -12.92 2.10 6.25
C ARG A 306 -11.51 2.43 6.75
N VAL A 307 -11.09 3.68 6.60
CA VAL A 307 -9.80 4.17 7.11
C VAL A 307 -9.74 4.01 8.64
N ASP A 308 -8.64 3.44 9.16
CA ASP A 308 -8.33 3.44 10.59
C ASP A 308 -8.18 4.90 11.05
N PRO A 309 -9.06 5.37 11.95
CA PRO A 309 -9.09 6.76 12.36
C PRO A 309 -7.80 7.22 13.08
N ARG A 310 -6.95 6.29 13.55
CA ARG A 310 -5.73 6.62 14.30
C ARG A 310 -4.57 7.05 13.40
N ASN A 311 -4.39 6.40 12.26
CA ASN A 311 -3.18 6.58 11.44
C ASN A 311 -3.47 6.79 9.95
N GLY A 312 -4.74 6.82 9.51
CA GLY A 312 -5.07 6.92 8.10
C GLY A 312 -4.81 5.63 7.31
N GLY A 313 -4.50 4.53 8.01
CA GLY A 313 -4.26 3.22 7.41
C GLY A 313 -5.55 2.63 6.84
N ILE A 314 -5.42 1.89 5.75
CA ILE A 314 -6.53 1.14 5.17
C ILE A 314 -6.22 -0.33 5.36
N GLY A 315 -7.19 -1.11 5.84
CA GLY A 315 -7.04 -2.57 5.98
C GLY A 315 -6.93 -3.28 4.64
N ASP A 316 -6.60 -4.57 4.67
CA ASP A 316 -6.62 -5.40 3.47
C ASP A 316 -8.02 -5.45 2.86
N ILE A 317 -8.08 -5.48 1.53
CA ILE A 317 -9.32 -5.74 0.83
C ILE A 317 -9.68 -7.23 0.85
N ASP A 318 -10.96 -7.51 0.99
CA ASP A 318 -11.50 -8.86 0.82
C ASP A 318 -11.44 -9.28 -0.67
N PRO A 319 -11.17 -10.56 -1.00
CA PRO A 319 -11.14 -11.03 -2.37
C PRO A 319 -12.40 -10.70 -3.20
N THR A 320 -13.57 -10.65 -2.56
CA THR A 320 -14.83 -10.27 -3.23
C THR A 320 -14.84 -8.84 -3.76
N ALA A 321 -14.01 -7.95 -3.22
CA ALA A 321 -13.86 -6.58 -3.71
C ALA A 321 -13.20 -6.53 -5.11
N CYS A 322 -12.55 -7.62 -5.55
CA CYS A 322 -11.97 -7.74 -6.89
C CYS A 322 -12.99 -8.19 -7.95
N ASP A 323 -14.17 -8.68 -7.55
CA ASP A 323 -15.23 -9.11 -8.48
C ASP A 323 -16.19 -7.98 -8.83
N ALA A 324 -16.19 -6.89 -8.06
CA ALA A 324 -17.00 -5.71 -8.35
C ALA A 324 -16.61 -5.17 -9.73
N GLU A 325 -17.52 -5.30 -10.71
CA GLU A 325 -17.37 -4.59 -11.97
C GLU A 325 -17.18 -3.12 -11.65
N VAL A 326 -16.11 -2.57 -12.23
CA VAL A 326 -15.77 -1.15 -12.27
C VAL A 326 -17.00 -0.31 -12.00
N LEU A 327 -16.89 0.52 -10.96
CA LEU A 327 -17.72 1.69 -10.69
C LEU A 327 -17.89 2.47 -12.00
N ARG A 328 -18.84 2.05 -12.82
CA ARG A 328 -19.17 2.71 -14.08
C ARG A 328 -19.81 4.01 -13.65
N ARG A 329 -19.15 5.11 -14.01
CA ARG A 329 -19.74 6.44 -13.96
C ARG A 329 -21.06 6.35 -14.73
N HIS A 330 -22.16 6.48 -14.00
CA HIS A 330 -23.40 6.99 -14.58
C HIS A 330 -23.30 8.50 -14.61
#